data_AF-A0A6A6HRU7-F1
#
_entry.id   AF-A0A6A6HRU7-F1
#
_cell.length_a   1.000
_cell.length_b   1.000
_cell.length_c   1.000
_cell.angle_alpha   90.00
_cell.angle_beta   90.00
_cell.angle_gamma   90.00
#
_symmetry.space_group_name_H-M   'P 1'
#
loop_
_entity.id
_entity.type
_entity.pdbx_description
1 polymer ?
#
loop_
_entity_poly.entity_id
_entity_poly.type
_entity_poly.pdbx_seq_one_letter_code
_entity_poly.pdbx_strand_id
1 'polypeptide(L)'
;MTSAPTPQTTPATSSAKSRPTNEAYYDFHSTPWHKDVTDAQTWMLASEVRAQLETLPASGRYPSVFHNIEGLIDHHGQILHHPLIPGQQTAYANDGEPGGIRVFYYQEGGKQEHLVGYHIDEKKFALAKFVEAAP
;
A
#
# COMPACT_ATOMS: atom_id res chain seq x y z
N MET A 1 -23.93 30.05 -44.09
CA MET A 1 -24.10 29.63 -42.68
C MET A 1 -23.30 28.34 -42.54
N THR A 2 -22.15 28.37 -41.88
CA THR A 2 -21.23 27.23 -41.78
C THR A 2 -20.96 26.98 -40.31
N SER A 3 -21.39 25.82 -39.82
CA SER A 3 -21.25 25.38 -38.43
C SER A 3 -19.79 25.03 -38.11
N ALA A 4 -19.31 25.48 -36.96
CA ALA A 4 -18.03 25.07 -36.38
C ALA A 4 -18.11 23.64 -35.82
N PRO A 5 -17.05 22.82 -35.92
CA PRO A 5 -17.03 21.52 -35.25
C PRO A 5 -16.70 21.69 -33.75
N THR A 6 -17.52 21.06 -32.93
CA THR A 6 -17.34 20.87 -31.48
C THR A 6 -16.04 20.10 -31.21
N PRO A 7 -15.21 20.47 -30.23
CA PRO A 7 -14.13 19.61 -29.78
C PRO A 7 -14.72 18.34 -29.14
N GLN A 8 -14.29 17.21 -29.69
CA GLN A 8 -14.62 15.86 -29.27
C GLN A 8 -13.98 15.59 -27.91
N THR A 9 -14.79 15.41 -26.88
CA THR A 9 -14.34 14.95 -25.56
C THR A 9 -13.76 13.55 -25.72
N THR A 10 -12.44 13.43 -25.59
CA THR A 10 -11.72 12.16 -25.52
C THR A 10 -12.33 11.27 -24.44
N PRO A 11 -12.55 9.97 -24.67
CA PRO A 11 -13.03 9.08 -23.62
C PRO A 11 -12.01 9.05 -22.49
N ALA A 12 -12.47 9.38 -21.27
CA ALA A 12 -11.71 9.24 -20.05
C ALA A 12 -11.24 7.78 -19.94
N THR A 13 -9.95 7.58 -20.20
CA THR A 13 -9.29 6.33 -19.86
C THR A 13 -9.27 6.27 -18.35
N SER A 14 -9.85 5.21 -17.81
CA SER A 14 -10.05 4.93 -16.39
C SER A 14 -8.91 5.43 -15.53
N SER A 15 -9.20 6.40 -14.67
CA SER A 15 -8.19 7.09 -13.86
C SER A 15 -7.67 6.15 -12.76
N ALA A 16 -6.47 5.60 -12.95
CA ALA A 16 -5.61 5.32 -11.81
C ALA A 16 -5.60 6.60 -10.94
N LYS A 17 -6.08 6.52 -9.69
CA LYS A 17 -6.19 7.70 -8.82
C LYS A 17 -4.86 8.46 -8.84
N SER A 18 -4.92 9.75 -9.17
CA SER A 18 -3.75 10.63 -9.17
C SER A 18 -3.08 10.60 -7.80
N ARG A 19 -1.74 10.62 -7.80
CA ARG A 19 -0.97 10.69 -6.55
C ARG A 19 -1.31 11.98 -5.80
N PRO A 20 -1.39 11.94 -4.47
CA PRO A 20 -1.68 13.12 -3.67
C PRO A 20 -0.51 14.11 -3.76
N THR A 21 -0.82 15.41 -3.75
CA THR A 21 0.19 16.49 -3.76
C THR A 21 0.30 17.18 -2.39
N ASN A 22 -0.75 17.08 -1.58
CA ASN A 22 -0.92 17.76 -0.31
C ASN A 22 -0.84 16.83 0.91
N GLU A 23 -0.53 15.55 0.71
CA GLU A 23 -0.46 14.56 1.78
C GLU A 23 0.69 13.57 1.55
N ALA A 24 1.32 13.14 2.63
CA ALA A 24 2.39 12.15 2.58
C ALA A 24 1.84 10.76 2.21
N TYR A 25 2.61 10.02 1.43
CA TYR A 25 2.19 8.72 0.90
C TYR A 25 3.38 7.77 0.71
N TYR A 26 3.08 6.50 0.52
CA TYR A 26 4.03 5.47 0.14
C TYR A 26 3.88 5.15 -1.35
N ASP A 27 4.97 5.22 -2.11
CA ASP A 27 5.04 4.86 -3.53
C ASP A 27 5.56 3.43 -3.70
N PHE A 28 4.86 2.63 -4.50
CA PHE A 28 5.19 1.23 -4.80
C PHE A 28 5.88 1.06 -6.16
N HIS A 29 6.44 2.14 -6.72
CA HIS A 29 7.21 2.14 -7.97
C HIS A 29 6.46 1.51 -9.15
N SER A 30 5.19 1.92 -9.31
CA SER A 30 4.29 1.41 -10.36
C SER A 30 3.86 -0.06 -10.19
N THR A 31 4.20 -0.71 -9.08
CA THR A 31 3.68 -2.03 -8.75
C THR A 31 2.25 -1.90 -8.20
N PRO A 32 1.24 -2.53 -8.85
CA PRO A 32 -0.13 -2.47 -8.38
C PRO A 32 -0.30 -3.21 -7.06
N TRP A 33 -1.12 -2.68 -6.16
CA TRP A 33 -1.40 -3.35 -4.89
C TRP A 33 -2.14 -4.70 -5.06
N HIS A 34 -2.86 -4.88 -6.16
CA HIS A 34 -3.55 -6.13 -6.51
C HIS A 34 -3.41 -6.41 -8.00
N LYS A 35 -2.96 -7.61 -8.36
CA LYS A 35 -2.72 -8.02 -9.76
C LYS A 35 -4.00 -8.10 -10.60
N ASP A 36 -5.12 -8.49 -9.98
CA ASP A 36 -6.38 -8.73 -10.69
C ASP A 36 -7.33 -7.51 -10.71
N VAL A 37 -6.89 -6.37 -10.16
CA VAL A 37 -7.70 -5.13 -10.18
C VAL A 37 -7.19 -4.22 -11.30
N THR A 38 -8.04 -4.02 -12.31
CA THR A 38 -7.81 -2.99 -13.34
C THR A 38 -7.69 -1.62 -12.67
N ASP A 39 -6.63 -0.88 -12.99
CA ASP A 39 -6.30 0.43 -12.40
C ASP A 39 -6.02 0.42 -10.88
N ALA A 40 -5.52 -0.71 -10.37
CA ALA A 40 -5.02 -0.80 -8.99
C ALA A 40 -4.04 0.32 -8.66
N GLN A 41 -4.24 0.97 -7.51
CA GLN A 41 -3.31 1.98 -7.00
C GLN A 41 -1.89 1.40 -6.84
N THR A 42 -0.92 2.23 -7.18
CA THR A 42 0.52 1.95 -7.03
C THR A 42 1.14 2.80 -5.92
N TRP A 43 0.29 3.31 -5.03
CA TRP A 43 0.61 4.16 -3.90
C TRP A 43 -0.48 4.04 -2.82
N MET A 44 -0.18 4.49 -1.59
CA MET A 44 -1.12 4.49 -0.46
C MET A 44 -0.84 5.68 0.47
N LEU A 45 -1.88 6.31 1.01
CA LEU A 45 -1.69 7.44 1.94
C LEU A 45 -1.06 6.98 3.25
N ALA A 46 -0.21 7.82 3.82
CA ALA A 46 0.37 7.55 5.14
C ALA A 46 -0.70 7.59 6.25
N SER A 47 -1.81 8.31 6.06
CA SER A 47 -2.97 8.30 6.96
C SER A 47 -3.73 6.97 6.91
N GLU A 48 -3.98 6.44 5.72
CA GLU A 48 -4.62 5.13 5.51
C GLU A 48 -3.82 4.02 6.19
N VAL A 49 -2.48 4.04 6.04
CA VAL A 49 -1.60 3.09 6.72
C VAL A 49 -1.83 3.17 8.22
N ARG A 50 -1.73 4.35 8.82
CA ARG A 50 -1.92 4.55 10.27
C ARG A 50 -3.29 4.05 10.76
N ALA A 51 -4.37 4.37 10.06
CA ALA A 51 -5.71 3.93 10.43
C ALA A 51 -5.87 2.40 10.40
N GLN A 52 -5.29 1.74 9.39
CA GLN A 52 -5.29 0.27 9.34
C GLN A 52 -4.45 -0.34 10.45
N LEU A 53 -3.32 0.27 10.82
CA LEU A 53 -2.48 -0.20 11.94
C LEU A 53 -3.25 -0.14 13.27
N GLU A 54 -3.99 0.93 13.51
CA GLU A 54 -4.79 1.11 14.74
C GLU A 54 -5.83 0.00 14.92
N THR A 55 -6.34 -0.54 13.81
CA THR A 55 -7.42 -1.54 13.81
C THR A 55 -6.94 -2.98 13.58
N LEU A 56 -5.62 -3.24 13.59
CA LEU A 56 -5.12 -4.61 13.37
C LEU A 56 -5.64 -5.60 14.40
N PRO A 57 -6.08 -6.80 13.97
CA PRO A 57 -6.47 -7.87 14.87
C PRO A 57 -5.26 -8.37 15.68
N ALA A 58 -5.50 -8.83 16.91
CA ALA A 58 -4.46 -9.42 17.76
C ALA A 58 -4.12 -10.87 17.38
N SER A 59 -5.01 -11.56 16.68
CA SER A 59 -4.89 -12.98 16.34
C SER A 59 -5.59 -13.29 15.01
N GLY A 60 -5.12 -14.33 14.33
CA GLY A 60 -5.68 -14.79 13.06
C GLY A 60 -4.59 -15.28 12.13
N ARG A 61 -4.86 -15.29 10.82
CA ARG A 61 -3.83 -15.53 9.80
C ARG A 61 -2.82 -14.39 9.76
N TYR A 62 -3.29 -13.16 10.00
CA TYR A 62 -2.46 -11.98 10.19
C TYR A 62 -2.79 -11.29 11.54
N PRO A 63 -1.84 -10.56 12.14
CA PRO A 63 -0.45 -10.44 11.69
C PRO A 63 0.32 -11.76 11.77
N SER A 64 1.33 -11.92 10.91
CA SER A 64 2.17 -13.12 10.86
C SER A 64 3.64 -12.74 10.88
N VAL A 65 4.49 -13.70 11.24
CA VAL A 65 5.94 -13.48 11.31
C VAL A 65 6.51 -13.25 9.91
N PHE A 66 7.25 -12.15 9.76
CA PHE A 66 8.11 -11.90 8.61
C PHE A 66 9.52 -12.42 8.90
N HIS A 67 9.92 -13.47 8.20
CA HIS A 67 11.22 -14.10 8.42
C HIS A 67 12.42 -13.29 7.90
N ASN A 68 12.18 -12.22 7.11
CA ASN A 68 13.22 -11.30 6.63
C ASN A 68 14.47 -12.00 6.05
N ILE A 69 14.26 -13.09 5.29
CA ILE A 69 15.33 -13.99 4.82
C ILE A 69 16.36 -13.25 3.95
N GLU A 70 15.92 -12.24 3.19
CA GLU A 70 16.76 -11.42 2.32
C GLU A 70 17.43 -10.24 3.04
N GLY A 71 17.20 -10.07 4.36
CA GLY A 71 17.77 -8.98 5.14
C GLY A 71 17.25 -7.60 4.70
N LEU A 72 16.01 -7.52 4.22
CA LEU A 72 15.38 -6.29 3.73
C LEU A 72 15.27 -5.23 4.84
N ILE A 73 14.97 -5.67 6.06
CA ILE A 73 14.82 -4.80 7.23
C ILE A 73 15.99 -5.06 8.16
N ASP A 74 16.81 -4.03 8.42
CA ASP A 74 17.98 -4.14 9.30
C ASP A 74 17.55 -4.08 10.77
N HIS A 75 17.06 -5.20 11.30
CA HIS A 75 16.62 -5.32 12.69
C HIS A 75 16.79 -6.75 13.24
N HIS A 76 17.19 -6.84 14.51
CA HIS A 76 17.55 -8.10 15.19
C HIS A 76 16.43 -8.73 16.04
N GLY A 77 15.16 -8.41 15.75
CA GLY A 77 13.98 -8.87 16.50
C GLY A 77 12.91 -9.52 15.62
N GLN A 78 11.86 -10.05 16.26
CA GLN A 78 10.71 -10.60 15.53
C GLN A 78 9.94 -9.47 14.83
N ILE A 79 9.93 -9.53 13.51
CA ILE A 79 9.17 -8.62 12.65
C ILE A 79 7.83 -9.29 12.33
N LEU A 80 6.75 -8.55 12.54
CA LEU A 80 5.42 -8.95 12.10
C LEU A 80 5.05 -8.21 10.82
N HIS A 81 4.25 -8.84 9.99
CA HIS A 81 3.63 -8.17 8.85
C HIS A 81 2.13 -8.37 8.78
N HIS A 82 1.45 -7.40 8.17
CA HIS A 82 0.01 -7.46 7.92
C HIS A 82 -0.30 -6.87 6.53
N PRO A 83 -1.29 -7.42 5.81
CA PRO A 83 -1.80 -6.81 4.58
C PRO A 83 -2.30 -5.38 4.78
N LEU A 84 -2.03 -4.52 3.80
CA LEU A 84 -2.58 -3.18 3.69
C LEU A 84 -3.37 -3.07 2.38
N ILE A 85 -4.54 -2.46 2.44
CA ILE A 85 -5.40 -2.26 1.26
C ILE A 85 -5.57 -0.76 0.99
N PRO A 86 -5.01 -0.21 -0.10
CA PRO A 86 -5.19 1.20 -0.44
C PRO A 86 -6.67 1.62 -0.50
N GLY A 87 -7.00 2.81 -0.01
CA GLY A 87 -8.37 3.32 0.07
C GLY A 87 -9.21 2.80 1.23
N GLN A 88 -8.68 1.92 2.09
CA GLN A 88 -9.35 1.47 3.32
C GLN A 88 -8.77 2.15 4.56
N GLN A 89 -9.59 2.26 5.59
CA GLN A 89 -9.21 2.78 6.92
C GLN A 89 -9.18 1.69 7.99
N THR A 90 -9.69 0.50 7.67
CA THR A 90 -9.77 -0.65 8.58
C THR A 90 -8.81 -1.73 8.13
N ALA A 91 -8.24 -2.45 9.09
CA ALA A 91 -7.38 -3.60 8.82
C ALA A 91 -8.06 -4.64 7.92
N TYR A 92 -7.26 -5.28 7.07
CA TYR A 92 -7.70 -6.43 6.28
C TYR A 92 -8.28 -7.55 7.16
N ALA A 93 -9.48 -8.02 6.86
CA ALA A 93 -10.27 -8.89 7.72
C ALA A 93 -10.00 -10.40 7.55
N ASN A 94 -8.91 -10.78 6.87
CA ASN A 94 -8.53 -12.18 6.58
C ASN A 94 -9.50 -12.93 5.64
N ASP A 95 -10.35 -12.23 4.90
CA ASP A 95 -11.37 -12.75 4.01
C ASP A 95 -11.06 -12.46 2.53
N GLY A 96 -10.19 -13.30 1.94
CA GLY A 96 -9.88 -13.24 0.50
C GLY A 96 -8.39 -13.18 0.17
N GLU A 97 -8.06 -12.49 -0.92
CA GLU A 97 -6.70 -12.29 -1.38
C GLU A 97 -6.11 -11.02 -0.71
N PRO A 98 -4.99 -11.14 0.03
CA PRO A 98 -4.45 -10.04 0.83
C PRO A 98 -3.73 -8.94 0.00
N GLY A 99 -3.78 -9.00 -1.33
CA GLY A 99 -2.97 -8.15 -2.21
C GLY A 99 -1.46 -8.28 -1.96
N GLY A 100 -0.70 -7.37 -2.56
CA GLY A 100 0.76 -7.35 -2.54
C GLY A 100 1.38 -6.42 -1.49
N ILE A 101 0.61 -5.53 -0.85
CA ILE A 101 1.16 -4.51 0.07
C ILE A 101 1.14 -5.02 1.51
N ARG A 102 2.22 -4.75 2.25
CA ARG A 102 2.38 -5.13 3.65
C ARG A 102 2.87 -3.94 4.47
N VAL A 103 2.37 -3.85 5.70
CA VAL A 103 3.10 -3.17 6.78
C VAL A 103 4.02 -4.18 7.45
N PHE A 104 5.20 -3.74 7.85
CA PHE A 104 6.14 -4.44 8.73
C PHE A 104 6.31 -3.63 10.01
N TYR A 105 6.27 -4.27 11.16
CA TYR A 105 6.50 -3.61 12.44
C TYR A 105 7.10 -4.59 13.44
N TYR A 106 7.82 -4.05 14.42
CA TYR A 106 8.47 -4.85 15.44
C TYR A 106 7.47 -5.28 16.50
N GLN A 107 7.53 -6.55 16.92
CA GLN A 107 6.65 -7.02 17.99
C GLN A 107 6.92 -6.29 19.32
N GLU A 108 8.18 -5.96 19.61
CA GLU A 108 8.60 -5.29 20.85
C GLU A 108 8.48 -3.76 20.79
N GLY A 109 8.78 -3.14 19.64
CA GLY A 109 8.65 -1.69 19.40
C GLY A 109 7.22 -1.22 19.06
N GLY A 110 6.32 -2.19 18.82
CA GLY A 110 4.92 -1.94 18.52
C GLY A 110 4.71 -1.31 17.13
N LYS A 111 3.48 -0.86 16.90
CA LYS A 111 2.99 -0.37 15.59
C LYS A 111 3.50 1.04 15.23
N GLN A 112 4.17 1.73 16.14
CA GLN A 112 4.66 3.10 15.95
C GLN A 112 5.86 3.13 15.00
N GLU A 113 6.79 2.19 15.16
CA GLU A 113 7.93 2.00 14.26
C GLU A 113 7.54 0.97 13.19
N HIS A 114 7.06 1.46 12.06
CA HIS A 114 6.63 0.63 10.96
C HIS A 114 7.31 1.01 9.65
N LEU A 115 7.41 0.02 8.77
CA LEU A 115 7.81 0.16 7.38
C LEU A 115 6.66 -0.34 6.51
N VAL A 116 6.55 0.20 5.31
CA VAL A 116 5.62 -0.30 4.29
C VAL A 116 6.44 -0.90 3.17
N GLY A 117 5.99 -2.02 2.64
CA GLY A 117 6.59 -2.64 1.47
C GLY A 117 5.58 -3.41 0.65
N TYR A 118 6.06 -3.98 -0.45
CA TYR A 118 5.23 -4.61 -1.45
C TYR A 118 5.94 -5.82 -2.07
N HIS A 119 5.14 -6.79 -2.50
CA HIS A 119 5.62 -7.91 -3.29
C HIS A 119 6.06 -7.43 -4.67
N ILE A 120 7.32 -7.71 -5.03
CA ILE A 120 7.81 -7.59 -6.42
C ILE A 120 7.35 -8.81 -7.22
N ASP A 121 7.43 -9.97 -6.57
CA ASP A 121 6.92 -11.25 -7.04
C ASP A 121 6.42 -12.08 -5.84
N GLU A 122 6.02 -13.34 -6.07
CA GLU A 122 5.48 -14.20 -5.00
C GLU A 122 6.43 -14.43 -3.82
N LYS A 123 7.75 -14.23 -4.01
CA LYS A 123 8.79 -14.57 -3.03
C LYS A 123 9.59 -13.37 -2.54
N LYS A 124 9.55 -12.25 -3.27
CA LYS A 124 10.40 -11.08 -3.00
C LYS A 124 9.61 -9.86 -2.59
N PHE A 125 10.17 -9.14 -1.63
CA PHE A 125 9.64 -7.87 -1.14
C PHE A 125 10.58 -6.72 -1.46
N ALA A 126 10.01 -5.53 -1.70
CA ALA A 126 10.69 -4.25 -1.66
C ALA A 126 10.06 -3.36 -0.59
N LEU A 127 10.85 -2.43 -0.04
CA LEU A 127 10.31 -1.34 0.77
C LEU A 127 9.71 -0.27 -0.14
N ALA A 128 8.55 0.24 0.26
CA ALA A 128 7.90 1.35 -0.39
C ALA A 128 8.69 2.64 -0.11
N LYS A 129 8.73 3.54 -1.09
CA LYS A 129 9.35 4.85 -0.90
C LYS A 129 8.35 5.77 -0.19
N PHE A 130 8.71 6.26 0.99
CA PHE A 130 7.95 7.33 1.63
C PHE A 130 8.17 8.65 0.89
N VAL A 131 7.08 9.36 0.61
CA VAL A 131 7.06 10.65 -0.05
C VAL A 131 6.32 11.62 0.85
N GLU A 132 7.00 12.68 1.27
CA GLU A 132 6.41 13.75 2.08
C GLU A 132 5.45 14.61 1.27
N ALA A 133 4.47 15.21 1.95
CA ALA A 133 3.62 16.23 1.33
C ALA A 133 4.48 17.43 0.90
N ALA A 134 4.14 18.02 -0.26
CA ALA A 134 4.74 19.30 -0.62
C ALA A 134 4.29 20.38 0.39
N PRO A 135 5.19 21.28 0.82
CA PRO A 135 4.87 22.38 1.72
C PRO A 135 3.91 23.40 1.10
#